data_AF-A0A969ZSJ4-F1
#
_entry.id   AF-A0A969ZSJ4-F1
#
_cell.length_a   1.000
_cell.length_b   1.000
_cell.length_c   1.000
_cell.angle_alpha   90.00
_cell.angle_beta   90.00
_cell.angle_gamma   90.00
#
_symmetry.space_group_name_H-M   'P 1'
#
loop_
_entity.id
_entity.type
_entity.pdbx_description
1 polymer ?
#
loop_
_entity_poly.entity_id
_entity_poly.type
_entity_poly.pdbx_seq_one_letter_code
_entity_poly.pdbx_strand_id
1 'polypeptide(L)'
;TEENETADHYIEKSLEDNIFKKIRVATSDRMEQQIILGKGGIRMSAKELEAEVAAYKRLVNYKIKKDKVKQKRSMGKLSENNLKALEKFLKE
;
A
#
# COMPACT_ATOMS: atom_id res chain seq x y z
N THR A 1 -8.92 -5.24 18.40
CA THR A 1 -9.95 -4.98 19.39
C THR A 1 -9.48 -5.57 20.70
N GLU A 2 -9.84 -4.94 21.82
CA GLU A 2 -9.65 -5.55 23.13
C GLU A 2 -10.51 -6.81 23.27
N GLU A 3 -10.28 -7.61 24.32
CA GLU A 3 -11.05 -8.83 24.55
C GLU A 3 -12.55 -8.48 24.68
N ASN A 4 -13.41 -9.07 23.84
CA ASN A 4 -14.85 -8.78 23.69
C ASN A 4 -15.23 -7.45 23.01
N GLU A 5 -14.30 -6.69 22.44
CA GLU A 5 -14.64 -5.51 21.64
C GLU A 5 -14.97 -5.92 20.19
N THR A 6 -16.14 -5.48 19.72
CA THR A 6 -16.56 -5.67 18.32
C THR A 6 -15.91 -4.63 17.41
N ALA A 7 -15.78 -4.95 16.12
CA ALA A 7 -15.23 -3.99 15.14
C ALA A 7 -16.02 -2.67 15.15
N ASP A 8 -17.34 -2.77 15.22
CA ASP A 8 -18.27 -1.64 15.22
C ASP A 8 -18.01 -0.72 16.42
N HIS A 9 -17.87 -1.28 17.64
CA HIS A 9 -17.55 -0.51 18.85
C HIS A 9 -16.21 0.23 18.73
N TYR A 10 -15.20 -0.44 18.19
CA TYR A 10 -13.89 0.17 18.00
C TYR A 10 -13.94 1.34 17.00
N ILE A 11 -14.66 1.16 15.89
CA ILE A 11 -14.82 2.19 14.85
C ILE A 11 -15.59 3.39 15.42
N GLU A 12 -16.68 3.13 16.13
CA GLU A 12 -17.50 4.14 16.76
C GLU A 12 -16.71 5.00 17.75
N LYS A 13 -15.98 4.34 18.65
CA LYS A 13 -15.10 5.03 19.60
C LYS A 13 -14.01 5.82 18.88
N SER A 14 -13.43 5.25 17.82
CA SER A 14 -12.41 5.94 17.02
C SER A 14 -12.93 7.21 16.35
N LEU A 15 -14.18 7.19 15.87
CA LEU A 15 -14.84 8.37 15.28
C LEU A 15 -15.07 9.47 16.32
N GLU A 16 -15.49 9.10 17.53
CA GLU A 16 -15.70 10.03 18.65
C GLU A 16 -14.39 10.62 19.18
N ASP A 17 -13.36 9.79 19.36
CA ASP A 17 -12.07 10.23 19.93
C ASP A 17 -11.25 11.11 18.98
N ASN A 18 -11.58 11.11 17.68
CA ASN A 18 -10.78 11.76 16.64
C ASN A 18 -11.61 12.71 15.76
N ILE A 19 -12.48 13.52 16.37
CA ILE A 19 -13.39 14.46 15.69
C ILE A 19 -12.67 15.40 14.70
N PHE A 20 -11.42 15.76 14.97
CA PHE A 20 -10.64 16.64 14.09
C PHE A 20 -9.95 15.92 12.91
N LYS A 21 -10.01 14.59 12.85
CA LYS A 21 -9.41 13.80 11.77
C LYS A 21 -10.48 13.35 10.78
N LYS A 22 -10.10 13.32 9.50
CA LYS A 22 -10.95 12.71 8.47
C LYS A 22 -10.81 11.19 8.54
N ILE A 23 -11.81 10.53 9.10
CA ILE A 23 -11.88 9.07 9.17
C ILE A 23 -12.74 8.54 8.03
N ARG A 24 -12.21 7.54 7.32
CA ARG A 24 -12.93 6.78 6.29
C ARG A 24 -13.17 5.36 6.79
N VAL A 25 -14.40 4.89 6.70
CA VAL A 25 -14.79 3.53 7.13
C VAL A 25 -15.30 2.75 5.93
N ALA A 26 -14.69 1.60 5.67
CA ALA A 26 -15.07 0.69 4.59
C ALA A 26 -16.05 -0.36 5.11
N THR A 27 -17.34 -0.17 4.83
CA THR A 27 -18.39 -1.11 5.23
C THR A 27 -19.39 -1.32 4.08
N SER A 28 -20.06 -2.46 4.08
CA SER A 28 -21.21 -2.72 3.19
C SER A 28 -22.53 -2.79 3.95
N ASP A 29 -22.50 -2.65 5.27
CA ASP A 29 -23.68 -2.64 6.12
C ASP A 29 -24.40 -1.28 6.05
N ARG A 30 -25.73 -1.32 5.91
CA ARG A 30 -26.58 -0.13 5.80
C ARG A 30 -26.78 0.57 7.15
N MET A 31 -26.79 -0.19 8.25
CA MET A 31 -26.95 0.35 9.61
C MET A 31 -25.70 1.13 10.01
N GLU A 32 -24.52 0.52 9.83
CA GLU A 32 -23.25 1.19 10.11
C GLU A 32 -23.09 2.48 9.31
N GLN A 33 -23.55 2.52 8.06
CA GLN A 33 -23.48 3.74 7.26
C GLN A 33 -24.19 4.92 7.93
N GLN A 34 -25.35 4.71 8.56
CA GLN A 34 -26.05 5.78 9.26
C GLN A 34 -25.28 6.24 10.49
N ILE A 35 -24.69 5.30 11.23
CA ILE A 35 -23.88 5.59 12.41
C ILE A 35 -22.63 6.39 12.03
N ILE A 36 -21.89 5.94 11.02
CA ILE A 36 -20.66 6.58 10.53
C ILE A 36 -20.95 8.02 10.10
N LEU A 37 -22.01 8.24 9.31
CA LEU A 37 -22.39 9.57 8.85
C LEU A 37 -22.82 10.48 10.01
N GLY A 38 -23.58 9.95 10.97
CA GLY A 38 -24.01 10.68 12.16
C GLY A 38 -22.86 11.15 13.04
N LYS A 39 -21.75 10.40 13.08
CA LYS A 39 -20.53 10.73 13.84
C LYS A 39 -19.48 11.49 13.01
N GLY A 40 -19.82 11.95 11.80
CA GLY A 40 -18.92 12.75 10.95
C GLY A 40 -17.87 11.95 10.16
N GLY A 41 -17.98 10.63 10.13
CA GLY A 41 -17.15 9.74 9.33
C GLY A 41 -17.57 9.69 7.87
N ILE A 42 -16.63 9.28 7.00
CA ILE A 42 -16.88 9.10 5.56
C ILE A 42 -17.04 7.60 5.29
N ARG A 43 -18.19 7.20 4.76
CA ARG A 43 -18.41 5.81 4.32
C ARG A 43 -17.77 5.57 2.96
N MET A 44 -17.09 4.43 2.83
CA MET A 44 -16.70 3.83 1.56
C MET A 44 -17.18 2.39 1.52
N SER A 45 -17.34 1.81 0.34
CA SER A 45 -17.67 0.39 0.19
C SER A 45 -16.43 -0.50 0.24
N ALA A 46 -16.62 -1.77 0.60
CA ALA A 46 -15.53 -2.76 0.56
C ALA A 46 -14.94 -2.91 -0.85
N LYS A 47 -15.78 -2.83 -1.89
CA LYS A 47 -15.34 -2.91 -3.30
C LYS A 47 -14.49 -1.71 -3.72
N GLU A 48 -14.83 -0.50 -3.28
CA GLU A 48 -14.01 0.69 -3.53
C GLU A 48 -12.65 0.57 -2.85
N LEU A 49 -12.61 0.08 -1.61
CA LEU A 49 -11.35 -0.14 -0.89
C LEU A 49 -10.50 -1.19 -1.62
N GLU A 50 -11.10 -2.28 -2.05
CA GLU A 50 -10.42 -3.33 -2.81
C GLU A 50 -9.80 -2.76 -4.10
N ALA A 51 -10.57 -1.98 -4.87
CA ALA A 51 -10.10 -1.36 -6.10
C ALA A 51 -8.93 -0.39 -5.85
N GLU A 52 -9.01 0.43 -4.80
CA GLU A 52 -7.95 1.36 -4.40
C GLU A 52 -6.67 0.60 -4.04
N VAL A 53 -6.78 -0.42 -3.19
CA VAL A 53 -5.64 -1.28 -2.79
C VAL A 53 -5.03 -1.97 -4.01
N ALA A 54 -5.84 -2.50 -4.93
CA ALA A 54 -5.34 -3.14 -6.14
C ALA A 54 -4.59 -2.15 -7.04
N ALA A 55 -5.08 -0.91 -7.18
CA ALA A 55 -4.42 0.15 -7.94
C ALA A 55 -3.06 0.52 -7.30
N TYR A 56 -3.02 0.68 -5.98
CA TYR A 56 -1.78 0.97 -5.26
C TYR A 56 -0.75 -0.16 -5.40
N LYS A 57 -1.17 -1.43 -5.27
CA LYS A 57 -0.28 -2.59 -5.49
C LYS A 57 0.35 -2.57 -6.88
N ARG A 58 -0.44 -2.26 -7.92
CA ARG A 58 0.08 -2.10 -9.29
C ARG A 58 1.11 -0.98 -9.40
N LEU A 59 0.83 0.18 -8.79
CA LEU A 59 1.74 1.34 -8.82
C LEU A 59 3.06 1.02 -8.12
N VAL A 60 3.01 0.39 -6.95
CA VAL A 60 4.21 -0.02 -6.19
C VAL A 60 5.04 -1.00 -7.00
N ASN A 61 4.42 -2.05 -7.56
CA ASN A 61 5.11 -3.04 -8.39
C ASN A 61 5.74 -2.40 -9.63
N TYR A 62 5.05 -1.44 -10.25
CA TYR A 62 5.59 -0.69 -11.38
C TYR A 62 6.83 0.13 -10.98
N LYS A 63 6.78 0.85 -9.86
CA LYS A 63 7.92 1.61 -9.32
C LYS A 63 9.11 0.68 -9.04
N ILE A 64 8.90 -0.43 -8.33
CA ILE A 64 9.95 -1.42 -8.03
C ILE A 64 10.59 -1.96 -9.32
N LYS A 65 9.79 -2.33 -10.32
CA LYS A 65 10.32 -2.80 -11.62
C LYS A 65 11.15 -1.72 -12.32
N LYS A 66 10.65 -0.48 -12.34
CA LYS A 66 11.35 0.66 -12.93
C LYS A 66 12.69 0.93 -12.24
N ASP A 67 12.72 0.87 -10.91
CA ASP A 67 13.93 1.08 -10.12
C ASP A 67 14.95 -0.04 -10.32
N LYS A 68 14.50 -1.31 -10.40
CA LYS A 68 15.38 -2.44 -10.77
C LYS A 68 15.97 -2.29 -12.17
N VAL A 69 15.18 -1.84 -13.15
CA VAL A 69 15.68 -1.57 -14.51
C VAL A 69 16.69 -0.43 -14.51
N LYS A 70 16.43 0.65 -13.76
CA LYS A 70 17.36 1.78 -13.61
C LYS A 70 18.67 1.32 -12.95
N GLN A 71 18.61 0.51 -11.90
CA GLN A 71 19.78 -0.08 -11.27
C GLN A 71 20.54 -1.00 -12.24
N LYS A 72 19.85 -1.86 -13.00
CA LYS A 72 20.49 -2.72 -14.02
C LYS A 72 21.16 -1.92 -15.14
N ARG A 73 20.58 -0.80 -15.55
CA ARG A 73 21.19 0.14 -16.52
C ARG A 73 22.37 0.91 -15.93
N SER A 74 22.30 1.28 -14.66
CA SER A 74 23.41 1.88 -13.91
C SER A 74 24.55 0.89 -13.67
N MET A 75 24.22 -0.39 -13.52
CA MET A 75 25.14 -1.54 -13.53
C MET A 75 25.47 -2.00 -14.96
N GLY A 76 25.12 -1.19 -15.97
CA GLY A 76 25.21 -1.51 -17.38
C GLY A 76 26.65 -1.67 -17.84
N LYS A 77 27.04 -2.93 -17.99
CA LYS A 77 28.24 -3.47 -18.63
C LYS A 77 29.55 -2.99 -17.99
N LEU A 78 30.20 -3.88 -17.23
CA LEU A 78 31.67 -3.91 -17.27
C LEU A 78 32.03 -3.79 -18.76
N SER A 79 32.78 -2.74 -19.12
CA SER A 79 33.18 -2.54 -20.51
C SER A 79 33.74 -3.88 -21.04
N GLU A 80 33.53 -4.20 -22.32
CA GLU A 80 34.06 -5.45 -22.90
C GLU A 80 35.55 -5.64 -22.58
N ASN A 81 36.29 -4.54 -22.45
CA ASN A 81 37.68 -4.50 -22.04
C ASN A 81 37.89 -5.02 -20.60
N ASN A 82 37.04 -4.61 -19.65
CA ASN A 82 37.12 -5.06 -18.26
C ASN A 82 36.67 -6.52 -18.10
N LEU A 83 35.71 -7.00 -18.90
CA LEU A 83 35.33 -8.41 -18.93
C LEU A 83 36.47 -9.30 -19.46
N LYS A 84 37.10 -8.89 -20.57
CA LYS A 84 38.26 -9.60 -21.12
C LYS A 84 39.45 -9.61 -20.15
N ALA A 85 39.69 -8.50 -19.45
CA ALA A 85 40.74 -8.42 -18.43
C ALA A 85 40.47 -9.37 -17.26
N LEU A 86 39.22 -9.46 -16.79
CA LEU A 86 38.83 -10.38 -15.72
C LEU A 86 38.92 -11.85 -16.14
N GLU A 87 38.48 -12.18 -17.36
CA GLU A 87 38.61 -13.53 -17.93
C GLU A 87 40.06 -13.97 -18.09
N LYS A 88 40.96 -13.04 -18.44
CA LYS A 88 42.39 -13.32 -18.52
C LYS A 88 42.97 -13.61 -17.13
N PHE A 89 42.60 -12.82 -16.12
CA PHE A 89 43.08 -12.99 -14.74
C PHE A 89 42.59 -14.29 -14.08
N LEU A 90 41.41 -14.81 -14.48
CA LEU A 90 40.86 -16.08 -13.98
C LEU A 90 41.42 -17.33 -14.68
N LYS A 91 42.17 -17.15 -15.79
CA LYS A 91 42.78 -18.25 -16.56
C LYS A 91 44.28 -18.42 -16.27
N GLU A 92 44.90 -17.48 -15.58
CA GLU A 92 46.21 -17.61 -14.94
C GLU A 92 46.04 -18.27 -13.56
#